data_AF-A0A950RCN7-F1
#
_entry.id   AF-A0A950RCN7-F1
#
_cell.length_a   1.000
_cell.length_b   1.000
_cell.length_c   1.000
_cell.angle_alpha   90.00
_cell.angle_beta   90.00
_cell.angle_gamma   90.00
#
_symmetry.space_group_name_H-M   'P 1'
#
loop_
_entity.id
_entity.type
_entity.pdbx_description
1 polymer ?
#
loop_
_entity_poly.entity_id
_entity_poly.type
_entity_poly.pdbx_seq_one_letter_code
_entity_poly.pdbx_strand_id
1 'polypeptide(L)'
;MRPAGRGRGHGILLPKAKLGTTGGIISSLVTRMPHHLAMEMMLLGSKVPARRAYEVGFVNRVVPDGQHEVEAGAMAEEMLGHAPLVMGALKRLVSEIMPAGPVERMVATSQALDRVRGSADMQEGIRAYKEKRRPSFRGR
;
A
#
# COMPACT_ATOMS: atom_id res chain seq x y z
N MET A 1 0.41 6.12 13.81
CA MET A 1 -0.83 5.41 14.20
C MET A 1 -2.02 6.25 13.74
N ARG A 2 -3.17 5.64 13.44
CA ARG A 2 -4.35 6.35 12.91
C ARG A 2 -5.53 6.21 13.88
N PRO A 3 -5.79 7.17 14.78
CA PRO A 3 -7.04 7.20 15.53
C PRO A 3 -8.21 7.61 14.62
N ALA A 4 -9.40 7.05 14.86
CA ALA A 4 -10.62 7.37 14.11
C ALA A 4 -11.76 7.74 15.08
N GLY A 5 -12.56 8.75 14.70
CA GLY A 5 -13.73 9.21 15.46
C GLY A 5 -14.90 8.22 15.44
N ARG A 6 -15.78 8.31 16.45
CA ARG A 6 -16.98 7.49 16.66
C ARG A 6 -18.25 8.25 16.23
N GLY A 7 -18.44 8.44 14.93
CA GLY A 7 -19.62 9.10 14.35
C GLY A 7 -20.11 8.43 13.06
N ARG A 8 -21.38 8.64 12.67
CA ARG A 8 -22.00 8.05 11.46
C ARG A 8 -21.30 8.45 10.15
N GLY A 9 -20.40 9.43 10.18
CA GLY A 9 -19.55 9.87 9.08
C GLY A 9 -18.13 9.26 9.06
N HIS A 10 -17.69 8.56 10.11
CA HIS A 10 -16.30 8.15 10.26
C HIS A 10 -16.11 6.67 9.89
N GLY A 11 -15.48 6.44 8.74
CA GLY A 11 -15.18 5.10 8.24
C GLY A 11 -14.22 5.16 7.07
N ILE A 12 -13.49 4.08 6.85
CA ILE A 12 -12.55 3.98 5.73
C ILE A 12 -13.35 3.62 4.49
N LEU A 13 -13.15 4.38 3.42
CA LEU A 13 -13.84 4.19 2.14
C LEU A 13 -12.82 4.16 1.01
N LEU A 14 -12.96 3.19 0.11
CA LEU A 14 -12.24 3.13 -1.15
C LEU A 14 -13.23 3.04 -2.32
N PRO A 15 -13.74 4.14 -2.86
CA PRO A 15 -14.83 4.13 -3.84
C PRO A 15 -14.33 3.90 -5.28
N LYS A 16 -13.14 3.31 -5.46
CA LYS A 16 -12.43 3.24 -6.75
C LYS A 16 -13.22 2.48 -7.82
N ALA A 17 -13.81 1.33 -7.49
CA ALA A 17 -14.68 0.58 -8.39
C ALA A 17 -15.90 1.38 -8.85
N LYS A 18 -16.55 2.12 -7.94
CA LYS A 18 -17.70 2.98 -8.27
C LYS A 18 -17.34 4.15 -9.19
N LEU A 19 -16.09 4.60 -9.11
CA LEU A 19 -15.56 5.69 -9.93
C LEU A 19 -14.92 5.21 -11.25
N GLY A 20 -14.97 3.90 -11.55
CA GLY A 20 -14.39 3.34 -12.77
C GLY A 20 -12.86 3.48 -12.86
N THR A 21 -12.17 3.64 -11.73
CA THR A 21 -10.72 3.86 -11.66
C THR A 21 -10.07 2.83 -10.73
N THR A 22 -8.77 2.60 -10.91
CA THR A 22 -7.97 1.72 -10.05
C THR A 22 -6.72 2.44 -9.56
N GLY A 23 -6.08 1.91 -8.51
CA GLY A 23 -4.90 2.49 -7.87
C GLY A 23 -5.14 3.10 -6.48
N GLY A 24 -4.07 3.51 -5.82
CA GLY A 24 -4.09 4.02 -4.43
C GLY A 24 -3.57 3.00 -3.43
N ILE A 25 -4.23 2.89 -2.26
CA ILE A 25 -3.76 2.10 -1.11
C ILE A 25 -4.04 0.58 -1.20
N ILE A 26 -4.26 0.03 -2.40
CA ILE A 26 -4.66 -1.38 -2.61
C ILE A 26 -3.67 -2.35 -1.94
N SER A 27 -2.37 -2.17 -2.19
CA SER A 27 -1.30 -3.00 -1.59
C SER A 27 -1.30 -2.94 -0.06
N SER A 28 -1.53 -1.74 0.48
CA SER A 28 -1.59 -1.50 1.92
C SER A 28 -2.85 -2.08 2.57
N LEU A 29 -3.96 -2.19 1.83
CA LEU A 29 -5.20 -2.76 2.36
C LEU A 29 -5.11 -4.28 2.47
N VAL A 30 -4.64 -4.94 1.41
CA VAL A 30 -4.54 -6.41 1.39
C VAL A 30 -3.49 -6.95 2.37
N THR A 31 -2.54 -6.12 2.81
CA THR A 31 -1.50 -6.49 3.78
C THR A 31 -1.86 -6.17 5.23
N ARG A 32 -2.83 -5.26 5.46
CA ARG A 32 -3.18 -4.76 6.81
C ARG A 32 -4.62 -5.07 7.24
N MET A 33 -5.40 -5.76 6.40
CA MET A 33 -6.80 -6.08 6.64
C MET A 33 -7.09 -7.52 6.19
N PRO A 34 -8.03 -8.24 6.84
CA PRO A 34 -8.47 -9.54 6.35
C PRO A 34 -8.91 -9.49 4.89
N HIS A 35 -8.45 -10.46 4.11
CA HIS A 35 -8.63 -10.51 2.66
C HIS A 35 -10.08 -10.25 2.23
N HIS A 36 -11.05 -10.92 2.85
CA HIS A 36 -12.46 -10.78 2.47
C HIS A 36 -13.01 -9.37 2.68
N LEU A 37 -12.65 -8.71 3.79
CA LEU A 37 -13.08 -7.34 4.06
C LEU A 37 -12.40 -6.34 3.10
N ALA A 38 -11.13 -6.56 2.79
CA ALA A 38 -10.41 -5.76 1.81
C ALA A 38 -11.06 -5.89 0.41
N MET A 39 -11.40 -7.11 -0.01
CA MET A 39 -12.07 -7.37 -1.29
C MET A 39 -13.48 -6.78 -1.33
N GLU A 40 -14.26 -6.89 -0.26
CA GLU A 40 -15.57 -6.25 -0.17
C GLU A 40 -15.46 -4.74 -0.37
N MET A 41 -14.55 -4.09 0.36
CA MET A 41 -14.33 -2.64 0.25
C MET A 41 -13.86 -2.24 -1.15
N MET A 42 -12.98 -3.02 -1.77
CA MET A 42 -12.43 -2.72 -3.11
C MET A 42 -13.46 -2.92 -4.22
N LEU A 43 -14.22 -4.01 -4.18
CA LEU A 43 -15.17 -4.37 -5.25
C LEU A 43 -16.49 -3.61 -5.12
N LEU A 44 -17.04 -3.51 -3.92
CA LEU A 44 -18.34 -2.87 -3.68
C LEU A 44 -18.20 -1.37 -3.42
N GLY A 45 -16.97 -0.86 -3.20
CA GLY A 45 -16.76 0.50 -2.73
C GLY A 45 -17.55 0.76 -1.44
N SER A 46 -17.61 -0.25 -0.55
CA SER A 46 -18.32 -0.16 0.72
C SER A 46 -17.49 0.62 1.74
N LYS A 47 -18.16 1.28 2.67
CA LYS A 47 -17.51 2.00 3.76
C LYS A 47 -17.34 1.06 4.94
N VAL A 48 -16.11 0.90 5.42
CA VAL A 48 -15.81 0.13 6.65
C VAL A 48 -15.95 1.06 7.86
N PRO A 49 -16.88 0.80 8.80
CA PRO A 49 -17.01 1.60 10.02
C PRO A 49 -15.74 1.57 10.87
N ALA A 50 -15.43 2.67 11.57
CA ALA A 50 -14.23 2.76 12.43
C ALA A 50 -14.13 1.62 13.45
N ARG A 51 -15.27 1.22 14.06
CA ARG A 51 -15.31 0.09 15.00
C ARG A 51 -14.91 -1.24 14.33
N ARG A 52 -15.41 -1.50 13.12
CA ARG A 52 -15.06 -2.71 12.38
C ARG A 52 -13.58 -2.71 11.99
N ALA A 53 -13.06 -1.55 11.58
CA ALA A 53 -11.64 -1.39 11.28
C ALA A 53 -10.75 -1.64 12.50
N TYR A 54 -11.20 -1.27 13.70
CA TYR A 54 -10.52 -1.58 14.96
C TYR A 54 -10.55 -3.07 15.29
N GLU A 55 -11.72 -3.72 15.18
CA GLU A 55 -11.89 -5.17 15.43
C GLU A 55 -10.96 -6.03 14.56
N VAL A 56 -10.65 -5.59 13.34
CA VAL A 56 -9.75 -6.31 12.42
C VAL A 56 -8.30 -5.84 12.50
N GLY A 57 -7.95 -4.98 13.45
CA GLY A 57 -6.58 -4.50 13.65
C GLY A 57 -6.09 -3.46 12.65
N PHE A 58 -6.96 -2.92 11.80
CA PHE A 58 -6.60 -1.89 10.82
C PHE A 58 -6.48 -0.49 11.45
N VAL A 59 -7.20 -0.25 12.56
CA VAL A 59 -7.17 0.99 13.36
C VAL A 59 -6.69 0.64 14.77
N ASN A 60 -5.79 1.45 15.33
CA ASN A 60 -5.22 1.20 16.66
C ASN A 60 -6.18 1.56 17.80
N ARG A 61 -6.93 2.66 17.67
CA ARG A 61 -7.85 3.18 18.70
C ARG A 61 -9.05 3.88 18.05
N VAL A 62 -10.24 3.72 18.63
CA VAL A 62 -11.47 4.42 18.23
C VAL A 62 -11.93 5.27 19.41
N VAL A 63 -11.97 6.58 19.20
CA VAL A 63 -12.28 7.58 20.23
C VAL A 63 -13.54 8.35 19.86
N PRO A 64 -14.21 9.02 20.81
CA PRO A 64 -15.32 9.91 20.49
C PRO A 64 -14.96 10.93 19.41
N ASP A 65 -15.97 11.37 18.65
CA ASP A 65 -15.78 12.41 17.63
C ASP A 65 -15.14 13.66 18.25
N GLY A 66 -14.20 14.26 17.52
CA GLY A 66 -13.43 15.42 17.98
C GLY A 66 -12.25 15.10 18.90
N GLN A 67 -12.11 13.88 19.44
CA GLN A 67 -11.01 13.54 20.37
C GLN A 67 -9.79 12.90 19.69
N HIS A 68 -9.85 12.66 18.38
CA HIS A 68 -8.80 12.00 17.61
C HIS A 68 -7.44 12.73 17.66
N GLU A 69 -7.42 14.06 17.68
CA GLU A 69 -6.18 14.84 17.80
C GLU A 69 -5.56 14.73 19.20
N VAL A 70 -6.39 14.83 20.24
CA VAL A 70 -5.94 14.66 21.64
C VAL A 70 -5.33 13.28 21.84
N GLU A 71 -6.01 12.25 21.34
CA GLU A 71 -5.52 10.88 21.41
C GLU A 71 -4.22 10.69 20.61
N ALA A 72 -4.15 11.24 19.40
CA ALA A 72 -2.93 11.20 18.59
C ALA A 72 -1.75 11.91 19.29
N GLY A 73 -2.03 13.05 19.94
CA GLY A 73 -1.07 13.82 20.73
C GLY A 73 -0.54 13.03 21.92
N ALA A 74 -1.42 12.43 22.72
CA ALA A 74 -1.03 11.59 23.85
C ALA A 74 -0.13 10.41 23.41
N MET A 75 -0.45 9.77 22.28
CA MET A 75 0.40 8.71 21.72
C MET A 75 1.76 9.24 21.25
N ALA A 76 1.81 10.46 20.71
CA ALA A 76 3.06 11.11 20.32
C ALA A 76 3.92 11.45 21.53
N GLU A 77 3.31 12.01 22.58
CA GLU A 77 3.99 12.32 23.86
C GLU A 77 4.57 11.07 24.51
N GLU A 78 3.82 9.96 24.54
CA GLU A 78 4.33 8.66 25.02
C GLU A 78 5.60 8.25 24.24
N MET A 79 5.56 8.36 22.91
CA MET A 79 6.70 8.01 22.05
C MET A 79 7.92 8.93 22.22
N LEU A 80 7.76 10.17 22.70
CA LEU A 80 8.88 11.07 23.00
C LEU A 80 9.73 10.58 24.17
N GLY A 81 9.17 9.77 25.07
CA GLY A 81 9.91 9.12 26.16
C GLY A 81 10.74 7.91 25.72
N HIS A 82 10.61 7.46 24.46
CA HIS A 82 11.29 6.26 23.97
C HIS A 82 12.65 6.58 23.33
N ALA A 83 13.59 5.64 23.41
CA ALA A 83 14.91 5.79 22.80
C ALA A 83 14.80 5.99 21.26
N PRO A 84 15.23 7.14 20.70
CA PRO A 84 15.01 7.44 19.28
C PRO A 84 15.70 6.44 18.34
N LEU A 85 16.89 5.96 18.70
CA LEU A 85 17.60 4.93 17.93
C LEU A 85 16.81 3.62 17.86
N VAL A 86 16.21 3.19 18.97
CA VAL A 86 15.38 1.98 19.02
C VAL A 86 14.12 2.16 18.20
N MET A 87 13.43 3.30 18.33
CA MET A 87 12.23 3.61 17.54
C MET A 87 12.53 3.64 16.04
N GLY A 88 13.68 4.20 15.64
CA GLY A 88 14.14 4.19 14.26
C GLY A 88 14.47 2.78 13.76
N ALA A 89 15.18 1.98 14.57
CA ALA A 89 15.52 0.60 14.24
C ALA A 89 14.27 -0.28 14.09
N LEU A 90 13.30 -0.18 15.00
CA LEU A 90 12.05 -0.95 14.94
C LEU A 90 11.28 -0.64 13.64
N LYS A 91 11.11 0.63 13.28
CA LYS A 91 10.43 1.02 12.04
C LYS A 91 11.13 0.47 10.80
N ARG A 92 12.47 0.51 10.79
CA ARG A 92 13.29 0.01 9.68
C ARG A 92 13.18 -1.51 9.56
N LEU A 93 13.44 -2.23 10.64
CA LEU A 93 13.44 -3.70 10.67
C LEU A 93 12.08 -4.27 10.28
N VAL A 94 10.97 -3.67 10.75
CA VAL A 94 9.63 -4.08 10.32
C VAL A 94 9.44 -3.92 8.82
N SER A 95 9.95 -2.83 8.22
CA SER A 95 9.87 -2.62 6.77
C SER A 95 10.74 -3.59 5.96
N GLU A 96 11.82 -4.11 6.55
CA GLU A 96 12.74 -5.06 5.90
C GLU A 96 12.25 -6.51 6.03
N ILE A 97 11.67 -6.88 7.17
CA ILE A 97 11.22 -8.26 7.47
C ILE A 97 9.84 -8.53 6.86
N MET A 98 8.95 -7.54 6.85
CA MET A 98 7.62 -7.72 6.29
C MET A 98 7.74 -8.02 4.79
N PRO A 99 7.24 -9.17 4.31
CA PRO A 99 7.35 -9.51 2.91
C PRO A 99 6.61 -8.46 2.09
N ALA A 100 7.31 -7.88 1.11
CA ALA A 100 6.69 -7.01 0.13
C ALA A 100 5.48 -7.73 -0.46
N GLY A 101 4.30 -7.12 -0.41
CA GLY A 101 3.09 -7.65 -1.03
C GLY A 101 3.30 -7.86 -2.54
N PRO A 102 2.47 -8.68 -3.20
CA PRO A 102 2.60 -8.94 -4.65
C PRO A 102 2.73 -7.66 -5.49
N VAL A 103 2.00 -6.60 -5.12
CA VAL A 103 2.06 -5.29 -5.79
C VAL A 103 3.39 -4.58 -5.57
N GLU A 104 3.93 -4.59 -4.35
CA GLU A 104 5.23 -3.96 -4.04
C GLU A 104 6.36 -4.68 -4.78
N ARG A 105 6.29 -6.02 -4.86
CA ARG A 105 7.17 -6.81 -5.72
C ARG A 105 6.98 -6.45 -7.19
N MET A 106 5.74 -6.29 -7.64
CA MET A 106 5.43 -5.92 -9.02
C MET A 106 5.91 -4.50 -9.38
N VAL A 107 5.99 -3.55 -8.45
CA VAL A 107 6.60 -2.24 -8.69
C VAL A 107 8.09 -2.38 -9.02
N ALA A 108 8.82 -3.14 -8.21
CA ALA A 108 10.23 -3.44 -8.49
C ALA A 108 10.40 -4.19 -9.82
N THR A 109 9.51 -5.16 -10.10
CA THR A 109 9.48 -5.87 -11.39
C THR A 109 9.18 -4.93 -12.55
N SER A 110 8.22 -4.01 -12.42
CA SER A 110 7.88 -3.03 -13.46
C SER A 110 9.08 -2.14 -13.77
N GLN A 111 9.81 -1.66 -12.76
CA GLN A 111 11.03 -0.87 -12.97
C GLN A 111 12.11 -1.66 -13.72
N ALA A 112 12.29 -2.94 -13.40
CA ALA A 112 13.21 -3.82 -14.12
C ALA A 112 12.76 -4.05 -15.58
N LEU A 113 11.46 -4.27 -15.80
CA LEU A 113 10.87 -4.46 -17.11
C LEU A 113 10.90 -3.19 -17.96
N ASP A 114 10.78 -2.00 -17.36
CA ASP A 114 10.82 -0.73 -18.08
C ASP A 114 12.21 -0.47 -18.68
N ARG A 115 13.29 -0.89 -18.01
CA ARG A 115 14.64 -0.90 -18.60
C ARG A 115 14.71 -1.79 -19.83
N VAL A 116 14.15 -2.99 -19.75
CA VAL A 116 14.12 -3.92 -20.89
C VAL A 116 13.28 -3.34 -22.03
N ARG A 117 12.10 -2.80 -21.74
CA ARG A 117 11.21 -2.18 -22.74
C ARG A 117 11.85 -0.97 -23.42
N GLY A 118 12.65 -0.20 -22.69
CA GLY A 118 13.39 0.94 -23.21
C GLY A 118 14.72 0.62 -23.89
N SER A 119 15.18 -0.64 -23.83
CA SER A 119 16.50 -1.04 -24.33
C SER A 119 16.60 -1.06 -25.86
N ALA A 120 17.82 -0.90 -26.36
CA ALA A 120 18.12 -1.10 -27.78
C ALA A 120 17.90 -2.55 -28.20
N ASP A 121 18.10 -3.50 -27.27
CA ASP A 121 17.88 -4.92 -27.52
C ASP A 121 16.41 -5.27 -27.75
N MET A 122 15.47 -4.64 -27.05
CA MET A 122 14.04 -4.80 -27.33
C MET A 122 13.71 -4.29 -28.75
N GLN A 123 14.23 -3.13 -29.13
CA GLN A 123 14.02 -2.57 -30.46
C GLN A 123 14.61 -3.46 -31.57
N GLU A 124 15.83 -3.97 -31.35
CA GLU A 124 16.51 -4.90 -32.25
C GLU A 124 15.77 -6.22 -32.37
N GLY A 125 15.27 -6.77 -31.25
CA GLY A 125 14.47 -8.00 -31.26
C GLY A 125 13.21 -7.86 -32.10
N ILE A 126 12.46 -6.76 -31.91
CA ILE A 126 11.26 -6.46 -32.71
C ILE A 126 11.63 -6.30 -34.20
N ARG A 127 12.72 -5.59 -34.50
CA ARG A 127 13.16 -5.34 -35.88
C ARG A 127 13.61 -6.63 -36.58
N ALA A 128 14.49 -7.39 -35.95
CA ALA A 128 15.00 -8.65 -36.48
C ALA A 128 13.89 -9.68 -36.72
N TYR A 129 12.88 -9.72 -35.83
CA TYR A 129 11.70 -10.57 -36.01
C TYR A 129 10.91 -10.18 -37.27
N LYS A 130 10.64 -8.87 -37.46
CA LYS A 130 9.95 -8.37 -38.66
C LYS A 130 10.74 -8.64 -39.95
N GLU A 131 12.07 -8.50 -39.87
CA GLU A 131 12.99 -8.69 -41.00
C GLU A 131 13.39 -10.17 -41.23
N LYS A 132 12.89 -11.11 -40.40
CA LYS A 132 13.22 -12.54 -40.44
C LYS A 132 14.73 -12.84 -40.45
N ARG A 133 15.51 -12.04 -39.72
CA ARG A 133 16.96 -12.22 -39.56
C ARG A 133 17.31 -12.56 -38.12
N ARG A 134 18.54 -13.02 -37.89
CA ARG A 134 19.06 -13.18 -36.52
C ARG A 134 19.25 -11.80 -35.86
N PRO A 135 18.79 -11.62 -34.61
CA PRO A 135 19.04 -10.40 -33.85
C PRO A 135 20.48 -10.32 -33.35
N SER A 136 20.97 -9.09 -33.16
CA SER A 136 22.29 -8.80 -32.57
C SER A 136 22.15 -8.01 -31.26
N PHE A 137 21.95 -8.71 -30.15
CA PHE A 137 21.82 -8.10 -28.82
C PHE A 137 23.15 -7.61 -28.23
N ARG A 138 23.11 -6.52 -27.45
CA ARG A 138 24.28 -5.83 -26.88
C ARG A 138 24.13 -5.50 -25.39
N GLY A 139 23.01 -5.84 -24.75
CA GLY A 139 22.76 -5.67 -23.32
C GLY A 139 22.56 -4.23 -22.87
N ARG A 140 22.01 -3.35 -23.71
CA ARG A 140 21.83 -1.92 -23.44
C ARG A 140 20.55 -1.37 -24.04
#